data_AF-A0A2V2T2U8-F1
#
_entry.id   AF-A0A2V2T2U8-F1
#
_cell.length_a   1.000
_cell.length_b   1.000
_cell.length_c   1.000
_cell.angle_alpha   90.00
_cell.angle_beta   90.00
_cell.angle_gamma   90.00
#
_symmetry.space_group_name_H-M   'P 1'
#
loop_
_entity.id
_entity.type
_entity.pdbx_description
1 polymer ?
#
loop_
_entity_poly.entity_id
_entity_poly.type
_entity_poly.pdbx_seq_one_letter_code
_entity_poly.pdbx_strand_id
1 'polypeptide(L)'
;ADGRLLDITASGGLRLHLHYDHPLQRLTEVVRVVGDQAVESLVRYRYDAQGQLSEVHNRNGDTSRRFAYQDGLMVRHENALGLRCEYRWANIGGRPRVVEHRTSDGEHYHFHYDLEARVTTVSDALQREARIHY
;
A
#
# COMPACT_ATOMS: atom_id res chain seq x y z
N ALA A 1 3.23 28.62 -4.53
CA ALA A 1 2.58 27.49 -5.20
C ALA A 1 3.52 26.30 -5.13
N ASP A 2 3.07 25.23 -4.51
CA ASP A 2 3.88 24.25 -3.78
C ASP A 2 4.26 23.06 -4.69
N GLY A 3 4.14 23.25 -6.01
CA GLY A 3 4.47 22.28 -7.05
C GLY A 3 3.52 21.06 -7.12
N ARG A 4 2.39 21.10 -6.40
CA ARG A 4 1.47 19.96 -6.31
C ARG A 4 0.49 19.90 -7.49
N LEU A 5 0.28 18.69 -8.00
CA LEU A 5 -0.69 18.40 -9.06
C LEU A 5 -2.12 18.43 -8.50
N LEU A 6 -2.97 19.32 -9.03
CA LEU A 6 -4.37 19.46 -8.62
C LEU A 6 -5.34 18.93 -9.68
N ASP A 7 -5.02 19.09 -10.95
CA ASP A 7 -5.90 18.73 -12.06
C ASP A 7 -5.15 17.86 -13.07
N ILE A 8 -5.83 16.85 -13.60
CA ILE A 8 -5.36 16.03 -14.72
C ILE A 8 -6.41 16.10 -15.82
N THR A 9 -5.99 16.51 -17.02
CA THR A 9 -6.86 16.52 -18.21
C THR A 9 -6.24 15.61 -19.26
N ALA A 10 -7.00 14.63 -19.73
CA ALA A 10 -6.61 13.76 -20.85
C ALA A 10 -7.20 14.28 -22.17
N SER A 11 -6.57 13.92 -23.29
CA SER A 11 -7.00 14.32 -24.65
C SER A 11 -8.43 13.90 -25.02
N GLY A 12 -8.99 12.90 -24.35
CA GLY A 12 -10.39 12.47 -24.50
C GLY A 12 -11.41 13.28 -23.69
N GLY A 13 -11.02 14.43 -23.13
CA GLY A 13 -11.91 15.30 -22.33
C GLY A 13 -12.15 14.80 -20.90
N LEU A 14 -11.51 13.71 -20.47
CA LEU A 14 -11.51 13.32 -19.07
C LEU A 14 -10.77 14.37 -18.25
N ARG A 15 -11.46 14.99 -17.30
CA ARG A 15 -10.86 15.86 -16.30
C ARG A 15 -11.01 15.26 -14.91
N LEU A 16 -9.92 15.25 -14.17
CA LEU A 16 -9.86 14.83 -12.78
C LEU A 16 -9.38 15.99 -11.93
N HIS A 17 -9.90 16.07 -10.71
CA HIS A 17 -9.38 16.96 -9.69
C HIS A 17 -8.97 16.14 -8.45
N LEU A 18 -7.87 16.53 -7.82
CA LEU A 18 -7.22 15.82 -6.72
C LEU A 18 -7.35 16.65 -5.44
N HIS A 19 -8.11 16.13 -4.47
CA HIS A 19 -8.28 16.77 -3.16
C HIS A 19 -7.15 16.38 -2.19
N TYR A 20 -6.64 17.33 -1.42
CA TYR A 20 -5.54 17.11 -0.46
C TYR A 20 -5.92 17.54 0.96
N ASP A 21 -7.13 17.20 1.40
CA ASP A 21 -7.76 17.76 2.61
C ASP A 21 -7.25 17.16 3.94
N HIS A 22 -6.16 16.41 3.89
CA HIS A 22 -5.51 15.87 5.09
C HIS A 22 -4.59 16.93 5.72
N PRO A 23 -4.43 17.01 7.06
CA PRO A 23 -3.53 17.99 7.71
C PRO A 23 -2.07 17.90 7.23
N LEU A 24 -1.59 16.68 6.96
CA LEU A 24 -0.27 16.44 6.33
C LEU A 24 -0.29 16.56 4.81
N GLN A 25 -1.31 17.20 4.24
CA GLN A 25 -1.34 17.56 2.84
C GLN A 25 -1.24 16.31 1.94
N ARG A 26 -2.01 15.26 2.26
CA ARG A 26 -2.08 13.97 1.55
C ARG A 26 -3.31 13.93 0.64
N LEU A 27 -3.21 13.22 -0.49
CA LEU A 27 -4.32 13.01 -1.42
C LEU A 27 -5.45 12.26 -0.71
N THR A 28 -6.63 12.87 -0.57
CA THR A 28 -7.79 12.28 0.11
C THR A 28 -8.82 11.73 -0.88
N GLU A 29 -8.91 12.31 -2.08
CA GLU A 29 -9.91 11.94 -3.06
C GLU A 29 -9.48 12.31 -4.48
N VAL A 30 -9.85 11.49 -5.46
CA VAL A 30 -9.79 11.84 -6.87
C VAL A 30 -11.22 11.87 -7.40
N VAL A 31 -11.63 13.03 -7.91
CA VAL A 31 -12.97 13.24 -8.46
C VAL A 31 -12.90 13.46 -9.97
N ARG A 32 -13.91 12.97 -10.68
CA ARG A 32 -14.15 13.31 -12.08
C ARG A 32 -14.90 14.63 -12.14
N VAL A 33 -14.45 15.51 -13.03
CA VAL A 33 -15.02 16.84 -13.26
C VAL A 33 -15.64 16.89 -14.65
N VAL A 34 -16.87 17.41 -14.75
CA VAL A 34 -17.58 17.69 -16.01
C VAL A 34 -18.17 19.09 -15.93
N GLY A 35 -17.86 19.95 -16.91
CA GLY A 35 -18.37 21.33 -16.92
C GLY A 35 -18.03 22.10 -15.64
N ASP A 36 -16.79 21.95 -15.15
CA ASP A 36 -16.30 22.53 -13.89
C ASP A 36 -17.01 22.05 -12.61
N GLN A 37 -17.86 21.03 -12.70
CA GLN A 37 -18.52 20.42 -11.55
C GLN A 37 -17.92 19.06 -11.23
N ALA A 38 -17.64 18.81 -9.95
CA ALA A 38 -17.32 17.46 -9.47
C ALA A 38 -18.58 16.59 -9.54
N VAL A 39 -18.52 15.51 -10.32
CA VAL A 39 -19.69 14.66 -10.59
C VAL A 39 -19.59 13.26 -10.02
N GLU A 40 -18.37 12.79 -9.71
CA GLU A 40 -18.14 11.42 -9.25
C GLU A 40 -16.80 11.30 -8.51
N SER A 41 -16.84 10.76 -7.30
CA SER A 41 -15.63 10.31 -6.61
C SER A 41 -15.18 8.98 -7.20
N LEU A 42 -13.95 8.92 -7.72
CA LEU A 42 -13.41 7.70 -8.32
C LEU A 42 -12.71 6.82 -7.28
N VAL A 43 -12.03 7.45 -6.32
CA VAL A 43 -11.33 6.79 -5.22
C VAL A 43 -11.20 7.76 -4.05
N ARG A 44 -11.31 7.23 -2.83
CA ARG A 44 -11.03 7.96 -1.59
C ARG A 44 -9.96 7.24 -0.77
N TYR A 45 -9.12 8.01 -0.10
CA TYR A 45 -8.03 7.53 0.74
C TYR A 45 -8.27 7.99 2.17
N ARG A 46 -8.07 7.07 3.12
CA ARG A 46 -8.06 7.39 4.55
C ARG A 46 -6.69 7.12 5.13
N TYR A 47 -6.36 7.91 6.13
CA TYR A 47 -5.08 7.83 6.82
C TYR A 47 -5.31 7.63 8.31
N ASP A 48 -4.40 6.92 8.98
CA ASP A 48 -4.38 6.85 10.43
C ASP A 48 -3.83 8.14 11.06
N ALA A 49 -3.76 8.19 12.39
CA ALA A 49 -3.29 9.35 13.13
C ALA A 49 -1.81 9.70 12.88
N GLN A 50 -1.01 8.76 12.36
CA GLN A 50 0.37 8.98 11.95
C GLN A 50 0.48 9.43 10.48
N GLY A 51 -0.66 9.54 9.79
CA GLY A 51 -0.71 9.92 8.37
C GLY A 51 -0.31 8.80 7.42
N GLN A 52 -0.38 7.54 7.87
CA GLN A 52 -0.14 6.36 7.03
C GLN A 52 -1.46 5.90 6.40
N LEU A 53 -1.41 5.47 5.13
CA LEU A 53 -2.62 5.08 4.38
C LEU A 53 -3.27 3.87 5.05
N SER A 54 -4.50 4.01 5.56
CA SER A 54 -5.21 2.97 6.30
C SER A 54 -6.30 2.29 5.47
N GLU A 55 -7.01 3.03 4.62
CA GLU A 55 -8.08 2.49 3.77
C GLU A 55 -8.09 3.13 2.38
N VAL A 56 -8.50 2.36 1.37
CA VAL A 56 -8.81 2.85 0.02
C VAL A 56 -10.22 2.46 -0.34
N HIS A 57 -11.08 3.43 -0.65
CA HIS A 57 -12.44 3.20 -1.09
C HIS A 57 -12.57 3.36 -2.59
N ASN A 58 -13.27 2.44 -3.24
CA ASN A 58 -13.59 2.55 -4.66
C ASN A 58 -14.70 3.61 -4.90
N ARG A 59 -15.10 3.78 -6.17
CA ARG A 59 -16.17 4.71 -6.56
C ARG A 59 -17.54 4.45 -5.89
N ASN A 60 -17.82 3.20 -5.51
CA ASN A 60 -19.05 2.82 -4.83
C ASN A 60 -19.00 3.10 -3.32
N GLY A 61 -17.81 3.43 -2.80
CA GLY A 61 -17.55 3.61 -1.37
C GLY A 61 -17.14 2.34 -0.64
N ASP A 62 -17.12 1.20 -1.32
CA ASP A 62 -16.64 -0.06 -0.74
C ASP A 62 -15.15 0.01 -0.45
N THR A 63 -14.73 -0.61 0.63
CA THR A 63 -13.30 -0.70 0.97
C THR A 63 -12.62 -1.69 0.04
N SER A 64 -11.72 -1.18 -0.79
CA SER A 64 -10.93 -1.96 -1.75
C SER A 64 -9.63 -2.50 -1.16
N ARG A 65 -9.04 -1.77 -0.20
CA ARG A 65 -7.83 -2.13 0.54
C ARG A 65 -7.88 -1.61 1.97
N ARG A 66 -7.34 -2.39 2.90
CA ARG A 66 -7.02 -1.97 4.28
C ARG A 66 -5.55 -2.21 4.56
N PHE A 67 -4.95 -1.37 5.38
CA PHE A 67 -3.55 -1.49 5.80
C PHE A 67 -3.44 -1.28 7.31
N ALA A 68 -2.46 -1.93 7.93
CA ALA A 68 -2.08 -1.67 9.31
C ALA A 68 -0.56 -1.59 9.43
N TYR A 69 -0.12 -0.76 10.37
CA TYR A 69 1.28 -0.47 10.59
C TYR A 69 1.64 -0.63 12.06
N GLN A 70 2.91 -0.92 12.31
CA GLN A 70 3.54 -0.86 13.61
C GLN A 70 4.89 -0.18 13.43
N ASP A 71 5.18 0.84 14.24
CA ASP A 71 6.43 1.62 14.19
C ASP A 71 6.78 2.13 12.78
N GLY A 72 5.75 2.55 12.03
CA GLY A 72 5.91 3.03 10.65
C GLY A 72 6.02 1.93 9.59
N LEU A 73 6.15 0.66 9.98
CA LEU A 73 6.27 -0.49 9.07
C LEU A 73 4.91 -1.14 8.83
N MET A 74 4.59 -1.44 7.56
CA MET A 74 3.34 -2.13 7.22
C MET A 74 3.42 -3.58 7.71
N VAL A 75 2.54 -3.95 8.62
CA VAL A 75 2.47 -5.31 9.21
C VAL A 75 1.32 -6.12 8.64
N ARG A 76 0.34 -5.46 7.99
CA ARG A 76 -0.80 -6.14 7.38
C ARG A 76 -1.37 -5.34 6.22
N HIS A 77 -1.84 -6.05 5.20
CA HIS A 77 -2.82 -5.51 4.27
C HIS A 77 -3.93 -6.51 3.96
N GLU A 78 -5.08 -6.01 3.52
CA GLU A 78 -6.24 -6.83 3.16
C GLU A 78 -6.87 -6.31 1.87
N ASN A 79 -7.33 -7.21 1.00
CA ASN A 79 -8.02 -6.86 -0.24
C ASN A 79 -9.56 -6.87 -0.09
N ALA A 80 -10.26 -6.43 -1.14
CA ALA A 80 -11.73 -6.39 -1.17
C ALA A 80 -12.41 -7.75 -0.94
N LEU A 81 -11.71 -8.86 -1.19
CA LEU A 81 -12.21 -10.23 -1.01
C LEU A 81 -11.86 -10.79 0.40
N GLY A 82 -11.24 -9.99 1.27
CA GLY A 82 -10.84 -10.41 2.60
C GLY A 82 -9.54 -11.22 2.68
N LEU A 83 -8.80 -11.37 1.58
CA LEU A 83 -7.46 -11.97 1.64
C LEU A 83 -6.55 -11.03 2.44
N ARG A 84 -6.06 -11.53 3.56
CA ARG A 84 -5.18 -10.79 4.47
C ARG A 84 -3.75 -11.31 4.32
N CYS A 85 -2.82 -10.40 4.08
CA CYS A 85 -1.38 -10.64 4.05
C CYS A 85 -0.73 -9.97 5.26
N GLU A 86 0.11 -10.68 5.99
CA GLU A 86 0.78 -10.20 7.21
C GLU A 86 2.29 -10.35 7.09
N TYR A 87 3.02 -9.41 7.69
CA TYR A 87 4.47 -9.31 7.62
C TYR A 87 5.08 -9.21 9.02
N ARG A 88 6.14 -9.98 9.25
CA ARG A 88 7.02 -9.78 10.41
C ARG A 88 8.32 -9.15 9.95
N TRP A 89 8.75 -8.14 10.70
CA TRP A 89 9.97 -7.40 10.44
C TRP A 89 11.06 -7.74 11.46
N ALA A 90 12.32 -7.65 11.04
CA ALA A 90 13.49 -7.66 11.90
C ALA A 90 14.51 -6.63 11.41
N ASN A 91 15.35 -6.13 12.30
CA ASN A 91 16.48 -5.28 11.93
C ASN A 91 17.67 -6.17 11.53
N ILE A 92 18.08 -6.10 10.26
CA ILE A 92 19.18 -6.90 9.71
C ILE A 92 20.08 -5.96 8.90
N GLY A 93 21.34 -5.83 9.31
CA GLY A 93 22.28 -4.88 8.70
C GLY A 93 21.90 -3.41 8.94
N GLY A 94 21.29 -3.11 10.10
CA GLY A 94 20.91 -1.75 10.49
C GLY A 94 19.66 -1.22 9.79
N ARG A 95 18.90 -2.07 9.09
CA ARG A 95 17.66 -1.70 8.38
C ARG A 95 16.55 -2.73 8.63
N PRO A 96 15.28 -2.31 8.67
CA PRO A 96 14.16 -3.22 8.75
C PRO A 96 14.04 -4.06 7.48
N ARG A 97 13.88 -5.38 7.62
CA ARG A 97 13.61 -6.33 6.55
C ARG A 97 12.49 -7.29 6.95
N VAL A 98 11.68 -7.70 5.98
CA VAL A 98 10.63 -8.71 6.19
C VAL A 98 11.28 -10.06 6.37
N VAL A 99 11.03 -10.73 7.48
CA VAL A 99 11.56 -12.07 7.79
C VAL A 99 10.47 -13.15 7.73
N GLU A 100 9.23 -12.74 7.58
CA GLU A 100 8.08 -13.63 7.42
C GLU A 100 6.96 -12.93 6.64
N HIS A 101 6.36 -13.66 5.72
CA HIS A 101 5.13 -13.28 5.02
C HIS A 101 4.14 -14.43 5.14
N ARG A 102 2.91 -14.14 5.54
CA ARG A 102 1.83 -15.13 5.56
C ARG A 102 0.54 -14.56 5.02
N THR A 103 -0.28 -15.40 4.44
CA THR A 103 -1.61 -15.04 3.94
C THR A 103 -2.68 -15.82 4.69
N SER A 104 -3.90 -15.28 4.74
CA SER A 104 -5.03 -15.95 5.39
C SER A 104 -5.51 -17.21 4.67
N ASP A 105 -5.12 -17.42 3.42
CA ASP A 105 -5.42 -18.62 2.62
C ASP A 105 -4.33 -19.70 2.72
N GLY A 106 -3.29 -19.47 3.53
CA GLY A 106 -2.36 -20.52 3.95
C GLY A 106 -0.96 -20.44 3.35
N GLU A 107 -0.63 -19.45 2.52
CA GLU A 107 0.76 -19.21 2.16
C GLU A 107 1.56 -18.76 3.39
N HIS A 108 2.78 -19.25 3.50
CA HIS A 108 3.68 -18.89 4.58
C HIS A 108 5.12 -19.00 4.10
N TYR A 109 5.85 -17.90 4.17
CA TYR A 109 7.24 -17.78 3.74
C TYR A 109 8.10 -17.21 4.85
N HIS A 110 9.28 -17.78 5.02
CA HIS A 110 10.35 -17.27 5.86
C HIS A 110 11.51 -16.78 5.00
N PHE A 111 12.10 -15.65 5.40
CA PHE A 111 13.22 -15.04 4.68
C PHE A 111 14.45 -14.99 5.57
N HIS A 112 15.56 -15.54 5.06
CA HIS A 112 16.87 -15.44 5.68
C HIS A 112 17.80 -14.63 4.76
N TYR A 113 18.49 -13.65 5.35
CA TYR A 113 19.36 -12.75 4.61
C TYR A 113 20.81 -12.94 5.01
N ASP A 114 21.63 -13.33 4.05
CA ASP A 114 23.08 -13.21 4.11
C ASP A 114 23.49 -11.97 3.31
N LEU A 115 23.78 -10.88 4.03
CA LEU A 115 24.12 -9.60 3.40
C LEU A 115 25.53 -9.58 2.84
N GLU A 116 26.45 -10.36 3.41
CA GLU A 116 27.84 -10.42 2.97
C GLU A 116 27.95 -11.25 1.69
N ALA A 117 27.31 -12.41 1.66
CA ALA A 117 27.25 -13.26 0.47
C ALA A 117 26.26 -12.73 -0.59
N ARG A 118 25.47 -11.71 -0.26
CA ARG A 118 24.39 -11.15 -1.10
C ARG A 118 23.39 -12.22 -1.54
N VAL A 119 22.98 -13.05 -0.58
CA VAL A 119 22.00 -14.13 -0.79
C VAL A 119 20.79 -13.92 0.12
N THR A 120 19.61 -14.14 -0.43
CA THR A 120 18.39 -14.35 0.35
C THR A 120 17.92 -15.78 0.15
N THR A 121 17.74 -16.53 1.23
CA THR A 121 17.06 -17.85 1.21
C THR A 121 15.61 -17.64 1.60
N VAL A 122 14.70 -18.17 0.79
CA VAL A 122 13.25 -18.15 1.04
C VAL A 122 12.80 -19.58 1.26
N SER A 123 12.17 -19.85 2.40
CA SER A 123 11.59 -21.15 2.73
C SER A 123 10.08 -21.03 2.80
N ASP A 124 9.36 -21.94 2.14
CA ASP A 124 7.89 -21.98 2.23
C ASP A 124 7.39 -22.90 3.37
N ALA A 125 6.06 -22.98 3.52
CA ALA A 125 5.40 -23.83 4.51
C ALA A 125 5.78 -25.33 4.42
N LEU A 126 6.23 -25.79 3.25
CA LEU A 126 6.66 -27.17 2.99
C LEU A 126 8.18 -27.35 3.14
N GLN A 127 8.89 -26.35 3.66
CA GLN A 127 10.35 -26.33 3.81
C GLN A 127 11.11 -26.41 2.48
N ARG A 128 10.47 -26.04 1.36
CA ARG A 128 11.17 -25.90 0.08
C ARG A 128 11.92 -24.58 0.07
N GLU A 129 13.16 -24.61 -0.41
CA GLU A 129 14.02 -23.43 -0.44
C GLU A 129 14.25 -22.89 -1.85
N ALA A 130 14.23 -21.57 -1.97
CA ALA A 130 14.76 -20.84 -3.12
C ALA A 130 15.87 -19.88 -2.64
N ARG A 131 16.93 -19.73 -3.45
CA ARG A 131 18.02 -18.79 -3.17
C ARG A 131 18.07 -17.72 -4.24
N ILE A 132 18.13 -16.47 -3.80
CA ILE A 132 18.17 -15.29 -4.66
C ILE A 132 19.50 -14.58 -4.41
N HIS A 133 20.31 -14.46 -5.47
CA HIS A 133 21.54 -13.68 -5.47
C HIS A 133 21.24 -12.28 -5.99
N TYR A 134 21.77 -11.24 -5.33
CA TYR A 134 21.51 -9.83 -5.70
C TYR A 134 22.75 -8.98 -5.70
#